data_AF-A0A382QF36-F1
#
_entry.id   AF-A0A382QF36-F1
#
_cell.length_a   1.000
_cell.length_b   1.000
_cell.length_c   1.000
_cell.angle_alpha   90.00
_cell.angle_beta   90.00
_cell.angle_gamma   90.00
#
_symmetry.space_group_name_H-M   'P 1'
#
loop_
_entity.id
_entity.type
_entity.pdbx_description
1 polymer ?
#
loop_
_entity_poly.entity_id
_entity_poly.type
_entity_poly.pdbx_seq_one_letter_code
_entity_poly.pdbx_strand_id
1 'polypeptide(L)' 'ALDVFEHEPTINQELKELPSVLLLPHMGSATLEGRIDMGEKVLINIRTFVDGHKPPDRVIAKLI' A
#
# COMPACT_ATOMS: atom_id res chain seq x y z
N ALA A 1 16.13 7.54 3.75
CA ALA A 1 15.68 6.22 3.27
C ALA A 1 14.35 6.43 2.54
N LEU A 2 14.17 5.82 1.37
CA LEU A 2 12.97 5.94 0.54
C LEU A 2 12.37 4.56 0.29
N ASP A 3 11.06 4.42 0.48
CA ASP A 3 10.30 3.18 0.20
C ASP A 3 9.33 3.34 -0.97
N VAL A 4 9.08 4.57 -1.44
CA VAL A 4 8.18 4.86 -2.57
C VAL A 4 8.88 5.71 -3.62
N PHE A 5 8.47 5.55 -4.88
CA PHE A 5 9.02 6.29 -6.02
C PHE A 5 7.92 6.81 -6.95
N GLU A 6 8.19 7.88 -7.68
CA GLU A 6 7.19 8.52 -8.56
C GLU A 6 6.71 7.59 -9.69
N HIS A 7 7.60 6.75 -10.23
CA HIS A 7 7.34 5.91 -11.41
C HIS A 7 7.68 4.44 -11.14
N GLU A 8 7.18 3.87 -10.04
CA GLU A 8 7.46 2.48 -9.66
C GLU A 8 7.19 1.46 -10.78
N PRO A 9 8.07 0.45 -10.97
CA PRO A 9 9.26 0.13 -10.17
C PRO A 9 10.53 0.89 -10.60
N THR A 10 10.40 1.84 -11.54
CA THR A 10 11.53 2.63 -12.04
C THR A 10 12.01 3.59 -10.95
N ILE A 11 13.31 3.57 -10.70
CA ILE A 11 13.97 4.47 -9.74
C ILE A 11 14.94 5.34 -10.53
N ASN A 12 14.94 6.65 -10.23
CA ASN A 12 15.89 7.60 -10.79
C ASN A 12 17.34 7.13 -10.57
N GLN A 13 18.15 7.20 -11.63
CA GLN A 13 19.51 6.67 -11.62
C GLN A 13 20.45 7.44 -10.68
N GLU A 14 20.32 8.77 -10.61
CA GLU A 14 21.11 9.60 -9.69
C GLU A 14 20.83 9.22 -8.24
N LEU A 15 19.57 8.93 -7.89
CA LEU A 15 19.21 8.45 -6.54
C LEU A 15 19.85 7.10 -6.19
N LYS A 16 19.98 6.19 -7.16
CA LYS A 16 20.65 4.88 -6.96
C LYS A 16 22.14 5.01 -6.71
N GLU A 17 22.76 6.03 -7.29
CA GLU A 17 24.22 6.24 -7.22
C GLU A 17 24.64 7.01 -5.96
N LEU A 18 23.71 7.64 -5.25
CA LEU A 18 24.01 8.37 -4.02
C LEU A 18 24.32 7.42 -2.86
N PRO A 19 25.56 7.43 -2.30
CA PRO A 19 25.96 6.52 -1.22
C PRO A 19 25.29 6.81 0.12
N SER A 20 24.69 7.99 0.27
CA SER A 20 23.99 8.43 1.49
C SER A 20 22.51 8.01 1.53
N VAL A 21 22.03 7.30 0.50
CA VAL A 21 20.61 6.96 0.35
C VAL A 21 20.40 5.46 0.53
N LEU A 22 19.41 5.11 1.35
CA LEU A 22 18.87 3.75 1.46
C LEU A 22 17.56 3.66 0.68
N LEU A 23 17.45 2.68 -0.20
CA LEU A 23 16.29 2.46 -1.08
C LEU A 23 15.64 1.11 -0.76
N LEU A 24 14.31 1.11 -0.60
CA LEU A 24 13.50 -0.08 -0.37
C LEU A 24 12.42 -0.19 -1.47
N PRO A 25 12.08 -1.41 -1.94
CA PRO A 25 11.14 -1.59 -3.03
C PRO A 25 9.68 -1.68 -2.52
N HIS A 26 9.16 -0.59 -1.95
CA HIS A 26 7.76 -0.50 -1.48
C HIS A 26 7.36 -1.63 -0.52
N MET A 27 8.19 -1.82 0.51
CA MET A 27 8.08 -2.91 1.47
C MET A 27 7.46 -2.49 2.81
N GLY A 28 7.01 -1.25 2.98
CA GLY A 28 6.53 -0.71 4.26
C GLY A 28 5.46 -1.55 4.95
N SER A 29 4.57 -2.19 4.18
CA SER A 29 3.52 -3.09 4.70
C SER A 29 3.78 -4.58 4.43
N ALA A 30 4.97 -4.95 3.95
CA ALA A 30 5.29 -6.28 3.45
C ALA A 30 5.71 -7.28 4.56
N THR A 31 5.03 -7.26 5.71
CA THR A 31 5.14 -8.30 6.74
C THR A 31 4.09 -9.39 6.51
N LEU A 32 4.32 -10.59 7.07
CA LEU A 32 3.34 -11.68 6.97
C LEU A 32 2.00 -11.28 7.60
N GLU A 33 2.06 -10.72 8.81
CA GLU A 33 0.92 -10.27 9.58
C GLU A 33 0.17 -9.13 8.87
N GLY A 34 0.91 -8.15 8.33
CA GLY A 34 0.33 -7.03 7.61
C GLY A 34 -0.39 -7.46 6.33
N ARG A 35 0.22 -8.37 5.55
CA ARG A 35 -0.41 -8.90 4.34
C ARG A 35 -1.63 -9.77 4.63
N ILE A 36 -1.63 -10.55 5.70
CA ILE A 36 -2.79 -11.34 6.15
C ILE A 36 -3.93 -10.40 6.58
N ASP A 37 -3.69 -9.45 7.48
CA ASP A 37 -4.73 -8.53 7.97
C ASP A 37 -5.33 -7.69 6.84
N MET A 38 -4.49 -7.17 5.92
CA MET A 38 -4.97 -6.47 4.73
C MET A 38 -5.83 -7.37 3.82
N GLY A 39 -5.43 -8.63 3.63
CA GLY A 39 -6.20 -9.61 2.86
C GLY A 39 -7.57 -9.88 3.47
N GLU A 40 -7.63 -10.11 4.78
CA GLU A 40 -8.89 -10.31 5.52
C GLU A 40 -9.80 -9.08 5.40
N LYS A 41 -9.26 -7.86 5.52
CA LYS A 41 -10.03 -6.62 5.31
C LYS A 41 -10.66 -6.55 3.92
N VAL A 42 -9.92 -6.92 2.87
CA VAL A 42 -10.46 -6.96 1.51
C VAL A 42 -11.64 -7.93 1.42
N LEU A 43 -11.49 -9.15 1.96
CA LEU A 43 -12.55 -10.15 1.97
C LEU A 43 -13.80 -9.68 2.72
N ILE A 44 -13.63 -9.08 3.90
CA ILE A 44 -14.72 -8.55 4.72
C ILE A 44 -15.48 -7.45 3.97
N ASN A 45 -14.79 -6.51 3.32
CA ASN A 45 -15.45 -5.44 2.56
C ASN A 45 -16.24 -5.98 1.36
N ILE A 46 -15.67 -6.92 0.60
CA ILE A 46 -16.36 -7.58 -0.51
C ILE A 46 -17.60 -8.31 -0.02
N ARG A 47 -17.47 -9.11 1.05
CA ARG A 47 -18.60 -9.88 1.59
C ARG A 47 -19.72 -8.96 2.07
N THR A 48 -19.36 -7.94 2.85
CA THR A 48 -20.31 -6.94 3.38
C THR A 48 -21.06 -6.25 2.25
N PHE A 49 -20.38 -5.91 1.16
CA PHE A 49 -21.01 -5.31 -0.02
C PHE A 49 -21.99 -6.27 -0.72
N VAL A 50 -21.56 -7.51 -0.98
CA VAL A 50 -22.39 -8.54 -1.64
C VAL A 50 -23.64 -8.87 -0.82
N ASP A 51 -23.55 -8.81 0.51
CA ASP A 51 -24.68 -9.00 1.42
C ASP A 51 -25.63 -7.79 1.48
N GLY A 52 -25.41 -6.74 0.69
CA GLY A 52 -26.26 -5.54 0.63
C GLY A 52 -26.03 -4.55 1.78
N HIS A 53 -25.00 -4.77 2.59
CA HIS A 53 -24.63 -3.87 3.69
C HIS A 53 -23.62 -2.81 3.22
N LYS A 54 -23.39 -1.82 4.09
CA LYS A 54 -22.37 -0.79 3.85
C LYS A 54 -21.00 -1.33 4.27
N PRO A 55 -20.00 -1.40 3.37
CA PRO A 55 -18.66 -1.84 3.74
C PRO A 55 -18.06 -0.97 4.86
N PRO A 56 -17.28 -1.56 5.78
CA PRO A 56 -16.68 -0.83 6.89
C PRO A 56 -15.60 0.17 6.44
N ASP A 57 -14.78 -0.17 5.44
CA ASP A 57 -13.60 0.61 5.03
C ASP A 57 -13.87 1.40 3.74
N ARG A 58 -14.89 2.27 3.75
CA ARG A 58 -15.23 3.11 2.58
C ARG A 58 -14.29 4.31 2.46
N VAL A 59 -13.84 4.58 1.24
CA VAL A 59 -13.12 5.82 0.90
C VAL A 59 -14.13 6.97 0.81
N ILE A 60 -13.92 8.03 1.60
CA ILE A 60 -14.80 9.22 1.62
C ILE A 60 -14.13 10.33 0.81
N ALA A 61 -14.69 10.61 -0.38
CA ALA A 61 -14.11 11.55 -1.35
C ALA A 61 -14.03 13.03 -0.90
N LYS A 62 -14.57 13.40 0.28
CA LYS A 62 -14.65 14.79 0.75
C LYS A 62 -13.45 15.26 1.60
N LEU A 63 -12.40 14.44 1.67
CA LEU A 63 -11.21 14.68 2.51
C LEU A 63 -9.90 14.80 1.68
N ILE A 64 -10.00 14.84 0.35
CA ILE A 64 -8.89 15.07 -0.58
C ILE A 64 -9.13 16.41 -1.28
#